data_AF-A0A3L0W2Z4-F1
#
_entry.id   AF-A0A3L0W2Z4-F1
#
_cell.length_a   1.000
_cell.length_b   1.000
_cell.length_c   1.000
_cell.angle_alpha   90.00
_cell.angle_beta   90.00
_cell.angle_gamma   90.00
#
_symmetry.space_group_name_H-M   'P 1'
#
loop_
_entity.id
_entity.type
_entity.pdbx_description
1 polymer ?
#
loop_
_entity_poly.entity_id
_entity_poly.type
_entity_poly.pdbx_seq_one_letter_code
_entity_poly.pdbx_strand_id
1 'polypeptide(L)'
;MATNRMAPRHPASMMASRAAGFSLIELVIVIVILGILAVTALPRFLDVTDEAKKASVEGVSGGFATAVSLVRAQWEAEGRPKEDGQNTVLYDGSRFYLTTPTETQVSNGELSPGYPMDTSAGGGIDVDPANLTAQRCLKIWEGLLQNPPKATASFSEVSGSGNDLKYYVSVTNNGLDSVCRYYLVNSLSKGSDGKYQDPQGSTDAFMSFSYRPASGQVTTNIN
;
A
#
# COMPACT_ATOMS: atom_id res chain seq x y z
N MET A 1 -24.07 -45.86 80.62
CA MET A 1 -25.34 -45.14 80.37
C MET A 1 -25.00 -43.78 79.77
N ALA A 2 -24.95 -43.68 78.45
CA ALA A 2 -24.82 -42.41 77.73
C ALA A 2 -25.46 -42.60 76.36
N THR A 3 -26.59 -41.93 76.17
CA THR A 3 -27.49 -42.05 75.02
C THR A 3 -26.91 -41.33 73.80
N ASN A 4 -26.66 -42.06 72.72
CA ASN A 4 -26.25 -41.49 71.44
C ASN A 4 -27.48 -40.87 70.74
N ARG A 5 -27.61 -39.54 70.74
CA ARG A 5 -28.66 -38.83 70.00
C ARG A 5 -28.24 -38.67 68.54
N MET A 6 -28.87 -39.43 67.66
CA MET A 6 -28.73 -39.37 66.21
C MET A 6 -29.59 -38.22 65.67
N ALA A 7 -28.96 -37.20 65.07
CA ALA A 7 -29.66 -36.09 64.39
C ALA A 7 -30.00 -36.48 62.93
N PRO A 8 -31.16 -36.08 62.37
CA PRO A 8 -31.53 -36.42 61.00
C PRO A 8 -30.80 -35.52 59.98
N ARG A 9 -30.13 -36.14 59.00
CA ARG A 9 -29.60 -35.46 57.81
C ARG A 9 -30.74 -35.17 56.84
N HIS A 10 -30.96 -33.89 56.52
CA HIS A 10 -31.87 -33.49 55.45
C HIS A 10 -31.24 -33.80 54.08
N PRO A 11 -31.95 -34.46 53.15
CA PRO A 11 -31.46 -34.65 51.79
C PRO A 11 -31.55 -33.31 51.03
N ALA A 12 -30.40 -32.81 50.56
CA ALA A 12 -30.36 -31.71 49.62
C ALA A 12 -31.01 -32.15 48.30
N SER A 13 -32.16 -31.56 47.98
CA SER A 13 -32.86 -31.75 46.72
C SER A 13 -32.05 -31.09 45.59
N MET A 14 -31.39 -31.90 44.75
CA MET A 14 -30.86 -31.44 43.47
C MET A 14 -32.04 -31.21 42.52
N MET A 15 -32.39 -29.94 42.30
CA MET A 15 -33.29 -29.56 41.21
C MET A 15 -32.60 -29.82 39.88
N ALA A 16 -33.05 -30.84 39.15
CA ALA A 16 -32.70 -31.02 37.76
C ALA A 16 -33.36 -29.90 36.93
N SER A 17 -32.55 -28.95 36.46
CA SER A 17 -32.98 -27.93 35.50
C SER A 17 -33.41 -28.62 34.21
N ARG A 18 -34.72 -28.64 33.94
CA ARG A 18 -35.25 -29.10 32.66
C ARG A 18 -34.74 -28.15 31.58
N ALA A 19 -33.84 -28.62 30.70
CA ALA A 19 -33.47 -27.88 29.50
C ALA A 19 -34.72 -27.78 28.62
N ALA A 20 -35.30 -26.58 28.52
CA ALA A 20 -36.30 -26.29 27.52
C ALA A 20 -35.63 -26.39 26.14
N GLY A 21 -36.02 -27.38 25.33
CA GLY A 21 -35.52 -27.52 23.96
C GLY A 21 -35.99 -26.35 23.10
N PHE A 22 -35.11 -25.87 22.22
CA PHE A 22 -35.39 -24.81 21.25
C PHE A 22 -36.44 -25.29 20.24
N SER A 23 -37.41 -24.45 19.88
CA SER A 23 -38.43 -24.82 18.90
C SER A 23 -37.86 -24.82 17.48
N LEU A 24 -38.32 -25.76 16.63
CA LEU A 24 -37.96 -25.77 15.19
C LEU A 24 -38.34 -24.44 14.51
N ILE A 25 -39.47 -23.83 14.91
CA ILE A 25 -39.89 -22.56 14.32
C ILE A 25 -38.98 -21.40 14.73
N GLU A 26 -38.45 -21.40 15.97
CA GLU A 26 -37.50 -20.38 16.42
C GLU A 26 -36.21 -20.46 15.61
N LEU A 27 -35.73 -21.67 15.34
CA LEU A 27 -34.52 -21.86 14.53
C LEU A 27 -34.73 -21.37 13.09
N VAL A 28 -35.89 -21.71 12.49
CA VAL A 28 -36.23 -21.28 11.13
C VAL A 28 -36.34 -19.75 11.03
N ILE A 29 -36.99 -19.10 11.99
CA ILE A 29 -37.12 -17.63 11.98
C ILE A 29 -35.74 -16.97 12.11
N VAL A 30 -34.86 -17.50 12.97
CA VAL A 30 -33.51 -16.96 13.15
C VAL A 30 -32.70 -17.02 11.84
N ILE A 31 -32.69 -18.16 11.15
CA ILE A 31 -31.95 -18.27 9.87
C ILE A 31 -32.55 -17.37 8.78
N VAL A 32 -33.88 -17.18 8.76
CA VAL A 32 -34.55 -16.28 7.81
C VAL A 32 -34.16 -14.82 8.07
N ILE A 33 -34.17 -14.39 9.34
CA ILE A 33 -33.75 -13.04 9.71
C ILE A 33 -32.28 -12.82 9.38
N LEU A 34 -31.39 -13.77 9.73
CA LEU A 34 -29.97 -13.69 9.36
C LEU A 34 -29.77 -13.64 7.85
N GLY A 35 -30.57 -14.38 7.08
CA GLY A 35 -30.56 -14.33 5.61
C GLY A 35 -30.89 -12.94 5.05
N ILE A 36 -31.95 -12.30 5.54
CA ILE A 36 -32.36 -10.96 5.10
C ILE A 36 -31.30 -9.91 5.48
N LEU A 37 -30.74 -10.00 6.69
CA LEU A 37 -29.67 -9.09 7.13
C LEU A 37 -28.40 -9.25 6.30
N ALA A 38 -28.02 -10.49 5.94
CA ALA A 38 -26.84 -10.73 5.13
C ALA A 38 -26.98 -10.15 3.70
N VAL A 39 -28.14 -10.35 3.07
CA VAL A 39 -28.40 -9.85 1.70
C VAL A 39 -28.41 -8.32 1.63
N THR A 40 -28.92 -7.65 2.65
CA THR A 40 -28.95 -6.17 2.68
C THR A 40 -27.61 -5.55 3.09
N ALA A 41 -26.80 -6.21 3.93
CA ALA A 41 -25.52 -5.69 4.39
C ALA A 41 -24.36 -5.91 3.39
N LEU A 42 -24.38 -7.01 2.62
CA LEU A 42 -23.27 -7.38 1.74
C LEU A 42 -22.91 -6.32 0.68
N PRO A 43 -23.86 -5.73 -0.09
CA PRO A 43 -23.52 -4.72 -1.10
C PRO A 43 -22.83 -3.50 -0.48
N ARG A 44 -23.35 -3.02 0.67
CA ARG A 44 -22.78 -1.87 1.37
C ARG A 44 -21.38 -2.13 1.90
N PHE A 45 -21.11 -3.35 2.36
CA PHE A 45 -19.79 -3.73 2.86
C PHE A 45 -18.73 -3.73 1.75
N LEU A 46 -19.09 -4.17 0.53
CA LEU A 46 -18.20 -4.14 -0.62
C LEU A 46 -17.86 -2.70 -1.04
N ASP A 47 -18.86 -1.83 -1.13
CA ASP A 47 -18.65 -0.41 -1.48
C ASP A 47 -17.70 0.29 -0.52
N VAL A 48 -17.88 0.09 0.80
CA VAL A 48 -17.00 0.71 1.83
C VAL A 48 -15.57 0.19 1.72
N THR A 49 -15.40 -1.08 1.37
CA THR A 49 -14.07 -1.67 1.20
C THR A 49 -13.35 -1.06 0.01
N ASP A 50 -14.04 -0.83 -1.11
CA ASP A 50 -13.44 -0.22 -2.29
C ASP A 50 -13.15 1.26 -2.07
N GLU A 51 -14.06 2.03 -1.46
CA GLU A 51 -13.77 3.42 -1.08
C GLU A 51 -12.60 3.54 -0.09
N ALA A 52 -12.45 2.57 0.82
CA ALA A 52 -11.30 2.52 1.73
C ALA A 52 -9.97 2.27 0.98
N LYS A 53 -9.98 1.44 -0.08
CA LYS A 53 -8.79 1.26 -0.93
C LYS A 53 -8.45 2.54 -1.69
N LYS A 54 -9.45 3.22 -2.27
CA LYS A 54 -9.27 4.50 -2.99
C LYS A 54 -8.65 5.55 -2.09
N ALA A 55 -9.26 5.78 -0.92
CA ALA A 55 -8.77 6.74 0.06
C ALA A 55 -7.35 6.39 0.56
N SER A 56 -7.02 5.11 0.69
CA SER A 56 -5.67 4.66 1.04
C SER A 56 -4.63 5.03 -0.03
N VAL A 57 -4.93 4.79 -1.31
CA VAL A 57 -4.03 5.14 -2.41
C VAL A 57 -3.87 6.65 -2.54
N GLU A 58 -4.96 7.41 -2.43
CA GLU A 58 -4.93 8.88 -2.44
C GLU A 58 -4.13 9.45 -1.27
N GLY A 59 -4.28 8.87 -0.07
CA GLY A 59 -3.51 9.28 1.11
C GLY A 59 -2.01 9.03 0.94
N VAL A 60 -1.65 7.85 0.42
CA VAL A 60 -0.24 7.51 0.16
C VAL A 60 0.34 8.35 -0.98
N SER A 61 -0.40 8.54 -2.08
CA SER A 61 0.08 9.32 -3.23
C SER A 61 0.23 10.81 -2.88
N GLY A 62 -0.68 11.37 -2.09
CA GLY A 62 -0.58 12.74 -1.58
C GLY A 62 0.62 12.94 -0.64
N GLY A 63 0.86 11.98 0.27
CA GLY A 63 2.05 11.97 1.12
C GLY A 63 3.34 11.87 0.30
N PHE A 64 3.37 10.98 -0.70
CA PHE A 64 4.50 10.83 -1.61
C PHE A 64 4.79 12.11 -2.41
N ALA A 65 3.76 12.74 -2.98
CA ALA A 65 3.89 14.01 -3.72
C ALA A 65 4.43 15.15 -2.85
N THR A 66 3.99 15.19 -1.59
CA THR A 66 4.51 16.15 -0.60
C THR A 66 5.99 15.89 -0.32
N ALA A 67 6.39 14.64 -0.10
CA ALA A 67 7.78 14.28 0.14
C ALA A 67 8.68 14.63 -1.07
N VAL A 68 8.26 14.32 -2.30
CA VAL A 68 8.97 14.73 -3.53
C VAL A 68 9.20 16.24 -3.56
N SER A 69 8.16 17.01 -3.25
CA SER A 69 8.22 18.47 -3.26
C SER A 69 9.14 19.02 -2.17
N LEU A 70 9.14 18.41 -0.98
CA LEU A 70 10.01 18.79 0.14
C LEU A 70 11.48 18.50 -0.15
N VAL A 71 11.81 17.33 -0.73
CA VAL A 71 13.18 17.02 -1.15
C VAL A 71 13.68 18.06 -2.15
N ARG A 72 12.88 18.37 -3.18
CA ARG A 72 13.24 19.41 -4.15
C ARG A 72 13.39 20.78 -3.49
N ALA A 73 12.47 21.15 -2.62
CA ALA A 73 12.49 22.45 -1.94
C ALA A 73 13.73 22.62 -1.06
N GLN A 74 14.12 21.58 -0.32
CA GLN A 74 15.34 21.61 0.48
C GLN A 74 16.58 21.74 -0.41
N TRP A 75 16.66 20.97 -1.50
CA TRP A 75 17.76 21.08 -2.45
C TRP A 75 17.90 22.49 -3.06
N GLU A 76 16.77 23.12 -3.43
CA GLU A 76 16.75 24.50 -3.90
C GLU A 76 17.20 25.48 -2.79
N ALA A 77 16.74 25.28 -1.55
CA ALA A 77 17.08 26.12 -0.41
C ALA A 77 18.57 26.03 0.00
N GLU A 78 19.19 24.87 -0.19
CA GLU A 78 20.62 24.65 0.04
C GLU A 78 21.51 25.19 -1.10
N GLY A 79 20.93 25.84 -2.11
CA GLY A 79 21.67 26.43 -3.23
C GLY A 79 22.07 25.41 -4.29
N ARG A 80 21.25 24.38 -4.49
CA ARG A 80 21.43 23.33 -5.51
C ARG A 80 22.75 22.55 -5.39
N PRO A 81 23.04 21.94 -4.23
CA PRO A 81 24.28 21.19 -4.03
C PRO A 81 24.43 20.04 -5.05
N LYS A 82 25.70 19.76 -5.37
CA LYS A 82 26.12 18.68 -6.25
C LYS A 82 27.25 17.88 -5.64
N GLU A 83 27.29 16.59 -5.94
CA GLU A 83 28.36 15.66 -5.61
C GLU A 83 28.71 14.87 -6.88
N ASP A 84 29.98 14.84 -7.26
CA ASP A 84 30.47 14.22 -8.51
C ASP A 84 29.68 14.62 -9.77
N GLY A 85 29.25 15.89 -9.81
CA GLY A 85 28.50 16.47 -10.93
C GLY A 85 26.99 16.19 -10.90
N GLN A 86 26.49 15.40 -9.95
CA GLN A 86 25.08 15.05 -9.81
C GLN A 86 24.41 15.91 -8.73
N ASN A 87 23.17 16.34 -8.98
CA ASN A 87 22.35 17.03 -7.99
C ASN A 87 22.05 16.09 -6.81
N THR A 88 22.29 16.54 -5.59
CA THR A 88 22.05 15.73 -4.39
C THR A 88 21.63 16.57 -3.21
N VAL A 89 20.91 16.00 -2.25
CA VAL A 89 20.53 16.64 -0.99
C VAL A 89 20.45 15.59 0.13
N LEU A 90 20.81 15.97 1.35
CA LEU A 90 20.61 15.15 2.54
C LEU A 90 19.23 15.47 3.14
N TYR A 91 18.23 14.67 2.81
CA TYR A 91 16.87 14.83 3.30
C TYR A 91 16.57 13.80 4.38
N ASP A 92 16.23 14.28 5.58
CA ASP A 92 15.88 13.46 6.74
C ASP A 92 16.85 12.28 7.01
N GLY A 93 18.16 12.59 7.01
CA GLY A 93 19.21 11.60 7.26
C GLY A 93 19.51 10.66 6.10
N SER A 94 18.76 10.73 4.99
CA SER A 94 18.99 9.95 3.77
C SER A 94 19.49 10.83 2.63
N ARG A 95 20.55 10.40 1.94
CA ARG A 95 21.07 11.13 0.77
C ARG A 95 20.26 10.79 -0.47
N PHE A 96 19.65 11.79 -1.07
CA PHE A 96 18.96 11.68 -2.35
C PHE A 96 19.84 12.18 -3.48
N TYR A 97 19.80 11.47 -4.60
CA TYR A 97 20.32 11.92 -5.88
C TYR A 97 19.14 12.27 -6.78
N LEU A 98 19.27 13.42 -7.42
CA LEU A 98 18.17 14.10 -8.10
C LEU A 98 18.45 14.20 -9.59
N THR A 99 17.39 14.37 -10.39
CA THR A 99 17.50 14.64 -11.82
C THR A 99 18.52 15.75 -12.08
N THR A 100 19.48 15.45 -12.96
CA THR A 100 20.58 16.35 -13.31
C THR A 100 20.60 16.57 -14.82
N PRO A 101 19.75 17.47 -15.33
CA PRO A 101 19.65 17.73 -16.76
C PRO A 101 20.85 18.52 -17.30
N THR A 102 21.08 18.38 -18.59
CA THR A 102 21.86 19.30 -19.42
C THR A 102 21.10 20.61 -19.67
N GLU A 103 21.80 21.68 -20.05
CA GLU A 103 21.17 22.96 -20.37
C GLU A 103 20.13 22.85 -21.50
N THR A 104 20.41 22.03 -22.52
CA THR A 104 19.49 21.78 -23.63
C THR A 104 18.20 21.11 -23.16
N GLN A 105 18.29 20.09 -22.30
CA GLN A 105 17.11 19.40 -21.76
C GLN A 105 16.23 20.34 -20.92
N VAL A 106 16.84 21.25 -20.16
CA VAL A 106 16.08 22.29 -19.42
C VAL A 106 15.42 23.26 -20.39
N SER A 107 16.17 23.76 -21.37
CA SER A 107 15.67 24.74 -22.36
C SER A 107 14.52 24.18 -23.20
N ASN A 108 14.55 22.88 -23.50
CA ASN A 108 13.50 22.19 -24.26
C ASN A 108 12.31 21.77 -23.39
N GLY A 109 12.40 21.92 -22.06
CA GLY A 109 11.36 21.46 -21.13
C GLY A 109 11.26 19.94 -20.99
N GLU A 110 12.31 19.20 -21.34
CA GLU A 110 12.35 17.74 -21.34
C GLU A 110 12.62 17.16 -19.94
N LEU A 111 13.46 17.83 -19.15
CA LEU A 111 13.86 17.36 -17.83
C LEU A 111 14.07 18.54 -16.87
N SER A 112 13.30 18.55 -15.79
CA SER A 112 13.47 19.50 -14.70
C SER A 112 14.53 19.01 -13.71
N PRO A 113 15.39 19.90 -13.18
CA PRO A 113 16.37 19.52 -12.17
C PRO A 113 15.72 19.36 -10.78
N GLY A 114 16.34 18.52 -9.95
CA GLY A 114 16.05 18.49 -8.51
C GLY A 114 14.94 17.54 -8.08
N TYR A 115 14.52 16.60 -8.93
CA TYR A 115 13.53 15.58 -8.55
C TYR A 115 14.17 14.24 -8.17
N PRO A 116 13.69 13.56 -7.12
CA PRO A 116 14.25 12.28 -6.65
C PRO A 116 14.39 11.23 -7.75
N MET A 117 15.57 10.63 -7.84
CA MET A 117 15.92 9.57 -8.80
C MET A 117 16.57 8.34 -8.15
N ASP A 118 17.36 8.54 -7.09
CA ASP A 118 18.03 7.47 -6.36
C ASP A 118 18.36 7.90 -4.93
N THR A 119 18.75 6.96 -4.08
CA THR A 119 19.14 7.19 -2.68
C THR A 119 20.52 6.63 -2.32
N SER A 120 21.35 6.24 -3.32
CA SER A 120 22.69 5.61 -3.17
C SER A 120 22.77 4.32 -2.35
N ALA A 121 21.64 3.78 -1.87
CA ALA A 121 21.61 2.55 -1.09
C ALA A 121 22.01 1.35 -1.97
N GLY A 122 23.29 1.00 -1.98
CA GLY A 122 23.81 -0.29 -2.46
C GLY A 122 23.90 -0.49 -3.99
N GLY A 123 24.11 0.55 -4.80
CA GLY A 123 24.33 0.42 -6.25
C GLY A 123 24.97 1.66 -6.89
N GLY A 124 25.31 1.57 -8.18
CA GLY A 124 25.80 2.74 -8.93
C GLY A 124 24.71 3.79 -9.10
N ILE A 125 25.03 5.04 -8.81
CA ILE A 125 24.09 6.16 -8.90
C ILE A 125 23.76 6.43 -10.37
N ASP A 126 22.48 6.51 -10.69
CA ASP A 126 21.99 6.95 -12.00
C ASP A 126 20.79 7.87 -11.81
N VAL A 127 20.93 9.08 -12.35
CA VAL A 127 19.95 10.16 -12.26
C VAL A 127 19.31 10.47 -13.61
N ASP A 128 19.57 9.64 -14.62
CA ASP A 128 18.92 9.71 -15.93
C ASP A 128 17.60 8.91 -15.90
N PRO A 129 16.43 9.57 -16.08
CA PRO A 129 15.16 8.86 -16.18
C PRO A 129 15.10 7.83 -17.32
N ALA A 130 15.96 7.92 -18.34
CA ALA A 130 16.04 6.91 -19.40
C ALA A 130 16.49 5.53 -18.89
N ASN A 131 17.22 5.47 -17.76
CA ASN A 131 17.71 4.25 -17.13
C ASN A 131 16.90 3.87 -15.88
N LEU A 132 15.67 4.35 -15.77
CA LEU A 132 14.82 4.10 -14.61
C LEU A 132 14.48 2.61 -14.47
N THR A 133 14.56 2.09 -13.25
CA THR A 133 14.24 0.69 -12.93
C THR A 133 13.24 0.62 -11.80
N ALA A 134 12.50 -0.49 -11.73
CA ALA A 134 11.56 -0.73 -10.63
C ALA A 134 12.26 -0.73 -9.26
N GLN A 135 13.52 -1.19 -9.19
CA GLN A 135 14.34 -1.15 -7.98
C GLN A 135 14.69 0.29 -7.57
N ARG A 136 14.98 1.19 -8.51
CA ARG A 136 15.19 2.62 -8.20
C ARG A 136 13.90 3.26 -7.70
N CYS A 137 12.76 2.96 -8.33
CA CYS A 137 11.45 3.39 -7.85
C CYS A 137 11.16 2.90 -6.43
N LEU A 138 11.51 1.65 -6.10
CA LEU A 138 11.37 1.11 -4.75
C LEU A 138 12.26 1.85 -3.74
N LYS A 139 13.50 2.18 -4.10
CA LYS A 139 14.38 2.98 -3.23
C LYS A 139 13.86 4.40 -2.99
N ILE A 140 13.30 5.04 -4.02
CA ILE A 140 12.64 6.34 -3.90
C ILE A 140 11.45 6.22 -2.92
N TRP A 141 10.64 5.18 -3.07
CA TRP A 141 9.52 4.89 -2.17
C TRP A 141 9.95 4.70 -0.72
N GLU A 142 10.98 3.91 -0.48
CA GLU A 142 11.51 3.64 0.86
C GLU A 142 12.19 4.85 1.48
N GLY A 143 12.83 5.70 0.67
CA GLY A 143 13.48 6.91 1.17
C GLY A 143 12.53 8.07 1.44
N LEU A 144 11.48 8.24 0.62
CA LEU A 144 10.57 9.39 0.74
C LEU A 144 9.54 9.22 1.86
N LEU A 145 9.08 7.99 2.09
CA LEU A 145 8.06 7.71 3.09
C LEU A 145 8.73 7.32 4.41
N GLN A 146 8.34 8.00 5.49
CA GLN A 146 8.87 7.76 6.85
C GLN A 146 8.60 6.34 7.38
N ASN A 147 7.46 5.77 7.01
CA ASN A 147 7.06 4.42 7.35
C ASN A 147 6.38 3.82 6.12
N PRO A 148 7.18 3.42 5.10
CA PRO A 148 6.63 3.00 3.83
C PRO A 148 5.81 1.72 4.03
N PRO A 149 4.58 1.64 3.49
CA PRO A 149 3.92 0.36 3.33
C PRO A 149 4.83 -0.60 2.57
N LYS A 150 4.85 -1.87 2.98
CA LYS A 150 5.70 -2.89 2.36
C LYS A 150 5.45 -2.96 0.85
N ALA A 151 6.50 -2.78 0.07
CA ALA A 151 6.45 -2.79 -1.38
C ALA A 151 7.53 -3.72 -1.95
N THR A 152 7.35 -4.16 -3.19
CA THR A 152 8.37 -4.92 -3.91
C THR A 152 8.46 -4.47 -5.36
N ALA A 153 9.66 -4.56 -5.94
CA ALA A 153 9.92 -4.39 -7.36
C ALA A 153 9.87 -5.73 -8.14
N SER A 154 9.61 -6.84 -7.46
CA SER A 154 9.60 -8.19 -8.05
C SER A 154 8.20 -8.78 -8.00
N PHE A 155 7.57 -8.95 -9.17
CA PHE A 155 6.21 -9.48 -9.21
C PHE A 155 6.11 -10.94 -8.71
N SER A 156 7.17 -11.73 -8.86
CA SER A 156 7.18 -13.12 -8.37
C SER A 156 6.96 -13.19 -6.86
N GLU A 157 7.42 -12.20 -6.09
CA GLU A 157 7.20 -12.10 -4.65
C GLU A 157 5.73 -11.78 -4.32
N VAL A 158 5.09 -10.91 -5.11
CA VAL A 158 3.66 -10.56 -4.95
C VAL A 158 2.81 -11.83 -5.04
N SER A 159 3.07 -12.65 -6.05
CA SER A 159 2.30 -13.87 -6.34
C SER A 159 2.29 -14.90 -5.20
N GLY A 160 3.31 -14.90 -4.34
CA GLY A 160 3.47 -15.80 -3.19
C GLY A 160 3.21 -15.16 -1.82
N SER A 161 3.05 -13.84 -1.75
CA SER A 161 3.05 -13.08 -0.49
C SER A 161 1.76 -13.12 0.34
N GLY A 162 0.68 -13.70 -0.20
CA GLY A 162 -0.64 -13.64 0.43
C GLY A 162 -1.15 -12.20 0.51
N ASN A 163 -0.95 -11.52 1.65
CA ASN A 163 -1.38 -10.14 1.91
C ASN A 163 -0.29 -9.25 2.54
N ASP A 164 0.96 -9.72 2.64
CA ASP A 164 2.03 -9.01 3.35
C ASP A 164 2.58 -7.83 2.57
N LEU A 165 2.63 -7.94 1.23
CA LEU A 165 3.00 -6.86 0.33
C LEU A 165 1.78 -5.99 0.05
N LYS A 166 1.91 -4.68 0.28
CA LYS A 166 0.83 -3.70 0.03
C LYS A 166 0.95 -3.08 -1.34
N TYR A 167 2.17 -2.82 -1.81
CA TYR A 167 2.42 -2.22 -3.11
C TYR A 167 3.34 -3.07 -3.99
N TYR A 168 3.05 -3.06 -5.29
CA TYR A 168 3.93 -3.57 -6.33
C TYR A 168 4.45 -2.40 -7.15
N VAL A 169 5.76 -2.34 -7.32
CA VAL A 169 6.46 -1.28 -8.02
C VAL A 169 6.86 -1.78 -9.40
N SER A 170 6.49 -1.03 -10.44
CA SER A 170 6.95 -1.28 -11.80
C SER A 170 7.40 0.03 -12.46
N VAL A 171 7.97 -0.09 -13.65
CA VAL A 171 8.41 1.04 -14.45
C VAL A 171 7.80 0.98 -15.84
N THR A 172 7.38 2.12 -16.37
CA THR A 172 7.13 2.30 -17.80
C THR A 172 8.30 3.10 -18.36
N ASN A 173 9.12 2.45 -19.20
CA ASN A 173 10.29 3.09 -19.79
C ASN A 173 9.91 3.85 -21.07
N ASN A 174 10.22 5.14 -21.10
CA ASN A 174 9.96 6.03 -22.23
C ASN A 174 11.03 7.13 -22.32
N GLY A 175 12.31 6.74 -22.24
CA GLY A 175 13.43 7.68 -22.23
C GLY A 175 13.34 8.62 -21.02
N LEU A 176 13.48 9.93 -21.25
CA LEU A 176 13.36 10.94 -20.18
C LEU A 176 11.98 10.96 -19.52
N ASP A 177 10.95 10.46 -20.22
CA ASP A 177 9.57 10.40 -19.74
C ASP A 177 9.21 9.08 -19.05
N SER A 178 10.20 8.31 -18.62
CA SER A 178 9.96 7.09 -17.84
C SER A 178 9.25 7.39 -16.51
N VAL A 179 8.42 6.45 -16.07
CA VAL A 179 7.51 6.63 -14.93
C VAL A 179 7.60 5.45 -13.98
N CYS A 180 7.76 5.74 -12.69
CA CYS A 180 7.56 4.78 -11.61
C CYS A 180 6.07 4.59 -11.38
N ARG A 181 5.61 3.34 -11.28
CA ARG A 181 4.21 3.00 -10.97
C ARG A 181 4.13 2.18 -9.70
N TYR A 182 3.21 2.55 -8.82
CA TYR A 182 2.97 1.91 -7.53
C TYR A 182 1.53 1.39 -7.51
N TYR A 183 1.37 0.07 -7.67
CA TYR A 183 0.10 -0.62 -7.69
C TYR A 183 -0.29 -1.09 -6.30
N LEU A 184 -1.53 -0.83 -5.88
CA LEU A 184 -2.07 -1.43 -4.67
C LEU A 184 -2.35 -2.91 -4.94
N VAL A 185 -1.60 -3.82 -4.30
CA VAL A 185 -1.64 -5.26 -4.57
C VAL A 185 -3.04 -5.84 -4.43
N ASN A 186 -3.81 -5.41 -3.43
CA ASN A 186 -5.16 -5.92 -3.19
C ASN A 186 -6.21 -5.46 -4.23
N SER A 187 -5.84 -4.55 -5.14
CA SER A 187 -6.67 -4.13 -6.26
C SER A 187 -6.39 -4.95 -7.53
N LEU A 188 -5.30 -5.73 -7.56
CA LEU A 188 -4.93 -6.54 -8.71
C LEU A 188 -5.88 -7.74 -8.90
N SER A 189 -6.06 -8.15 -10.16
CA SER A 189 -6.84 -9.32 -10.50
C SER A 189 -6.16 -10.61 -10.00
N LYS A 190 -6.98 -11.64 -9.75
CA LYS A 190 -6.51 -12.97 -9.39
C LYS A 190 -6.82 -13.97 -10.50
N GLY A 191 -5.87 -14.84 -10.78
CA GLY A 191 -6.03 -15.96 -11.71
C GLY A 191 -6.89 -17.08 -11.13
N SER A 192 -7.14 -18.12 -11.93
CA SER A 192 -7.84 -19.33 -11.49
C SER A 192 -7.10 -20.10 -10.40
N ASP A 193 -5.79 -19.87 -10.26
CA ASP A 193 -4.93 -20.38 -9.21
C ASP A 193 -5.00 -19.57 -7.90
N GLY A 194 -5.82 -18.51 -7.86
CA GLY A 194 -5.99 -17.62 -6.72
C GLY A 194 -4.83 -16.65 -6.48
N LYS A 195 -3.83 -16.62 -7.38
CA LYS A 195 -2.66 -15.74 -7.28
C LYS A 195 -2.89 -14.43 -8.03
N TYR A 196 -2.27 -13.37 -7.53
CA TYR A 196 -2.27 -12.08 -8.21
C TYR A 196 -1.61 -12.19 -9.58
N GLN A 197 -2.20 -11.49 -10.56
CA GLN A 197 -1.68 -11.39 -11.93
C GLN A 197 -0.96 -10.07 -12.14
N ASP A 198 0.07 -10.08 -12.99
CA ASP A 198 0.86 -8.87 -13.25
C ASP A 198 -0.05 -7.83 -13.93
N PRO A 199 -0.07 -6.57 -13.46
CA PRO A 199 -0.88 -5.52 -14.07
C PRO A 199 -0.45 -5.13 -15.49
N GLN A 200 0.70 -5.61 -15.99
CA GLN A 200 1.24 -5.37 -17.33
C GLN A 200 1.32 -3.87 -17.71
N GLY A 201 1.50 -3.00 -16.71
CA GLY A 201 1.57 -1.55 -16.90
C GLY A 201 0.23 -0.85 -17.11
N SER A 202 -0.91 -1.53 -16.95
CA SER A 202 -2.25 -0.94 -17.08
C SER A 202 -2.48 0.18 -16.05
N THR A 203 -3.10 1.28 -16.47
CA THR A 203 -3.45 2.43 -15.59
C THR A 203 -4.92 2.52 -15.26
N ASP A 204 -5.76 1.83 -16.02
CA ASP A 204 -7.21 2.04 -16.03
C ASP A 204 -7.96 0.84 -15.42
N ALA A 205 -7.23 -0.22 -15.07
CA ALA A 205 -7.80 -1.45 -14.54
C ALA A 205 -7.62 -1.62 -13.02
N PHE A 206 -6.62 -0.96 -12.42
CA PHE A 206 -6.20 -1.21 -11.04
C PHE A 206 -5.90 0.10 -10.32
N MET A 207 -6.05 0.09 -8.99
CA MET A 207 -5.73 1.25 -8.18
C MET A 207 -4.21 1.40 -8.07
N SER A 208 -3.71 2.52 -8.53
CA SER A 208 -2.28 2.81 -8.55
C SER A 208 -2.02 4.31 -8.48
N PHE A 209 -0.76 4.69 -8.32
CA PHE A 209 -0.33 6.03 -8.66
C PHE A 209 1.04 5.98 -9.32
N SER A 210 1.36 7.06 -10.02
CA SER A 210 2.53 7.17 -10.86
C SER A 210 3.38 8.37 -10.44
N TYR A 211 4.70 8.23 -10.51
CA TYR A 211 5.66 9.31 -10.31
C TYR A 211 6.54 9.44 -11.55
N ARG A 212 6.56 10.63 -12.16
CA ARG A 212 7.40 10.96 -13.31
C ARG A 212 8.57 11.82 -12.85
N PRO A 213 9.81 11.28 -12.78
CA PRO A 213 10.96 12.05 -12.32
C PRO A 213 11.27 13.26 -13.21
N ALA A 214 10.96 13.20 -14.50
CA ALA A 214 11.21 14.27 -15.47
C ALA A 214 10.64 15.63 -15.03
N SER A 215 9.44 15.60 -14.44
CA SER A 215 8.66 16.77 -14.06
C SER A 215 8.31 16.81 -12.57
N GLY A 216 8.64 15.76 -11.83
CA GLY A 216 8.25 15.56 -10.43
C GLY A 216 6.77 15.30 -10.22
N GLN A 217 6.02 15.06 -11.31
CA GLN A 217 4.58 14.91 -11.26
C GLN A 217 4.20 13.59 -10.60
N VAL A 218 3.25 13.67 -9.67
CA VAL A 218 2.58 12.50 -9.09
C VAL A 218 1.14 12.49 -9.57
N THR A 219 0.71 11.38 -10.16
CA THR A 219 -0.64 11.21 -10.70
C THR A 219 -1.28 9.99 -10.08
N THR A 220 -2.42 10.16 -9.41
CA THR A 220 -3.20 9.05 -8.87
C THR A 220 -4.10 8.47 -9.96
N ASN A 221 -4.14 7.14 -10.06
CA ASN A 221 -4.98 6.38 -10.98
C ASN A 221 -5.97 5.55 -10.14
N ILE A 222 -7.13 6.15 -9.89
CA ILE A 222 -8.25 5.53 -9.18
C ILE A 222 -9.29 5.15 -10.23
N ASN A 223 -9.55 3.84 -10.40
CA ASN A 223 -10.63 3.33 -11.25
C ASN A 223 -11.64 2.56 -10.39
#